data_AF-A0A7W7Z1T3-F1
#
_entry.id   AF-A0A7W7Z1T3-F1
#
_cell.length_a   1.000
_cell.length_b   1.000
_cell.length_c   1.000
_cell.angle_alpha   90.00
_cell.angle_beta   90.00
_cell.angle_gamma   90.00
#
_symmetry.space_group_name_H-M   'P 1'
#
loop_
_entity.id
_entity.type
_entity.pdbx_description
1 polymer ?
#
loop_
_entity_poly.entity_id
_entity_poly.type
_entity_poly.pdbx_seq_one_letter_code
_entity_poly.pdbx_strand_id
1 'polypeptide(L)' 'MVWHDVTFDPSRCPNCGMRMRLSRVEPRPVGFAHEFDRHIYRCLHCDNISRFVVDRRAAAEAMTA' A
#
# COMPACT_ATOMS: atom_id res chain seq x y z
N MET A 1 -9.58 20.03 -2.39
CA MET A 1 -8.75 19.60 -3.54
C MET A 1 -8.62 18.10 -3.49
N VAL A 2 -9.45 17.38 -4.25
CA VAL A 2 -9.28 15.93 -4.46
C VAL A 2 -8.36 15.81 -5.67
N TRP A 3 -7.17 15.27 -5.46
CA TRP A 3 -6.21 15.01 -6.53
C TRP A 3 -6.74 13.87 -7.40
N HIS A 4 -7.15 14.19 -8.62
CA HIS A 4 -7.20 13.25 -9.74
C HIS A 4 -5.85 13.34 -10.46
N ASP A 5 -5.13 12.23 -10.61
CA ASP A 5 -4.62 11.70 -11.89
C ASP A 5 -3.35 10.81 -11.79
N VAL A 6 -3.37 9.73 -12.60
CA VAL A 6 -2.28 8.94 -13.21
C VAL A 6 -1.35 8.07 -12.33
N THR A 7 -1.48 6.75 -12.54
CA THR A 7 -0.51 5.70 -12.15
C THR A 7 -0.15 5.71 -10.66
N PHE A 8 -1.12 5.40 -9.80
CA PHE A 8 -0.84 5.17 -8.39
C PHE A 8 -0.02 3.87 -8.23
N ASP A 9 1.30 4.01 -8.30
CA ASP A 9 2.24 2.96 -7.96
C ASP A 9 2.44 2.95 -6.44
N PRO A 10 1.92 1.97 -5.68
CA PRO A 10 2.17 1.87 -4.24
C PRO A 10 3.66 1.69 -3.90
N SER A 11 4.48 1.37 -4.92
CA SER A 11 5.92 1.26 -4.84
C SER A 11 6.66 2.60 -4.87
N ARG A 12 6.01 3.72 -5.21
CA ARG A 12 6.63 5.05 -5.33
C ARG A 12 6.11 6.02 -4.27
N CYS A 13 7.01 6.83 -3.73
CA CYS A 13 6.69 7.84 -2.74
C CYS A 13 5.93 8.99 -3.41
N PRO A 14 4.74 9.37 -2.92
CA PRO A 14 3.99 10.49 -3.49
C PRO A 14 4.67 11.85 -3.27
N ASN A 15 5.59 11.94 -2.31
CA ASN A 15 6.28 13.18 -1.98
C ASN A 15 7.53 13.42 -2.85
N CYS A 16 8.33 12.37 -3.09
CA CYS A 16 9.62 12.50 -3.79
C CYS A 16 9.76 11.61 -5.04
N GLY A 17 8.76 10.81 -5.40
CA GLY A 17 8.77 9.90 -6.54
C GLY A 17 9.68 8.67 -6.39
N MET A 18 10.45 8.58 -5.31
CA MET A 18 11.44 7.52 -5.09
C MET A 18 10.79 6.21 -4.61
N ARG A 19 11.48 5.08 -4.81
CA ARG A 19 10.97 3.77 -4.38
C ARG A 19 10.78 3.71 -2.86
N MET A 20 9.61 3.25 -2.43
CA MET A 20 9.33 2.98 -1.02
C MET A 20 9.62 1.51 -0.71
N ARG A 21 10.03 1.25 0.54
CA ARG A 21 10.20 -0.12 1.04
C ARG A 21 9.03 -0.45 1.95
N LEU A 22 8.48 -1.65 1.77
CA LEU A 22 7.52 -2.20 2.71
C LEU A 22 8.20 -2.37 4.07
N SER A 23 7.74 -1.61 5.05
CA SER A 23 8.33 -1.59 6.39
C SER A 23 7.64 -2.58 7.32
N ARG A 24 6.30 -2.72 7.21
CA ARG A 24 5.50 -3.64 8.02
C ARG A 24 4.19 -3.96 7.32
N VAL A 25 3.72 -5.18 7.50
CA VAL A 25 2.34 -5.59 7.20
C VAL A 25 1.63 -5.85 8.51
N GLU A 26 0.49 -5.21 8.71
CA GLU A 26 -0.38 -5.44 9.85
C GLU A 26 -1.64 -6.16 9.38
N PRO A 27 -1.77 -7.47 9.63
CA PRO A 27 -2.98 -8.20 9.32
C PRO A 27 -4.08 -7.71 10.27
N ARG A 28 -5.18 -7.20 9.72
CA ARG A 28 -6.35 -6.78 10.50
C ARG A 28 -7.49 -7.76 10.25
N PRO A 29 -7.78 -8.68 11.18
CA PRO A 29 -9.01 -9.45 11.12
C PRO A 29 -10.17 -8.50 11.46
N VAL A 30 -10.82 -7.94 10.45
CA VAL A 30 -12.14 -7.31 10.64
C VAL A 30 -13.18 -8.40 10.51
N GLY A 31 -14.01 -8.56 11.54
CA GLY A 31 -14.93 -9.69 11.68
C GLY A 31 -15.73 -9.99 10.41
N PHE A 32 -15.74 -11.29 10.08
CA PHE A 32 -16.72 -12.00 9.26
C PHE A 32 -16.82 -11.79 7.74
N ALA A 33 -16.07 -10.90 7.09
CA ALA A 33 -16.21 -10.81 5.62
C ALA A 33 -14.97 -10.46 4.79
N HIS A 34 -13.98 -9.73 5.32
CA HIS A 34 -12.86 -9.28 4.49
C HIS A 34 -11.55 -9.24 5.28
N GLU A 35 -10.61 -10.11 4.91
CA GLU A 35 -9.24 -10.05 5.41
C GLU A 35 -8.49 -8.93 4.67
N PHE A 36 -8.22 -7.82 5.35
CA PHE A 36 -7.40 -6.74 4.83
C PHE A 36 -6.04 -6.70 5.53
N ASP A 37 -5.00 -6.53 4.74
CA ASP A 37 -3.64 -6.31 5.19
C ASP A 37 -3.29 -4.83 5.07
N ARG A 38 -2.91 -4.21 6.19
CA ARG A 38 -2.41 -2.85 6.18
C ARG A 38 -0.90 -2.87 5.93
N HIS A 39 -0.51 -2.48 4.72
CA HIS A 39 0.88 -2.35 4.31
C HIS A 39 1.39 -0.94 4.60
N ILE A 40 2.44 -0.84 5.40
CA ILE A 40 3.09 0.42 5.75
C ILE A 40 4.38 0.52 4.96
N TYR A 41 4.48 1.52 4.10
CA TYR A 41 5.64 1.79 3.26
C TYR A 41 6.40 3.01 3.78
N ARG A 42 7.71 2.89 3.85
CA ARG A 42 8.61 3.99 4.24
C ARG A 42 9.49 4.34 3.06
N CYS A 43 9.57 5.63 2.74
CA CYS A 43 10.52 6.13 1.76
C CYS A 43 11.91 6.20 2.38
N LEU A 44 12.91 5.65 1.70
CA LEU A 44 14.31 5.66 2.18
C LEU A 44 14.99 7.02 2.01
N HIS A 45 14.37 7.97 1.31
CA HIS A 45 14.97 9.25 1.00
C HIS A 45 14.44 10.40 1.85
N CYS A 46 13.12 10.55 1.94
CA CYS A 46 12.48 11.65 2.67
C CYS A 46 11.77 11.18 3.95
N ASP A 47 11.98 9.93 4.35
CA ASP A 47 11.35 9.29 5.50
C ASP A 47 9.81 9.25 5.49
N ASN A 48 9.17 9.62 4.37
CA ASN A 48 7.72 9.66 4.27
C ASN A 48 7.11 8.27 4.50
N ILE A 49 6.09 8.20 5.35
CA ILE A 49 5.38 6.97 5.69
C ILE A 49 4.01 6.98 5.03
N SER A 50 3.80 6.06 4.09
CA SER A 50 2.50 5.83 3.44
C SER A 50 1.88 4.54 3.97
N ARG A 51 0.56 4.55 4.16
CA ARG A 51 -0.20 3.40 4.68
C ARG A 51 -1.24 3.01 3.65
N PHE A 52 -1.18 1.78 3.15
CA PHE A 52 -2.12 1.26 2.17
C PHE A 52 -2.88 0.07 2.75
N VAL A 53 -4.18 0.03 2.51
CA VAL A 53 -5.03 -1.11 2.87
C VAL A 53 -5.11 -1.98 1.63
N VAL A 54 -4.63 -3.21 1.72
CA VAL A 54 -4.62 -4.17 0.64
C VAL A 54 -5.60 -5.27 1.01
N ASP A 55 -6.56 -5.54 0.12
CA ASP A 55 -7.43 -6.70 0.27
C ASP A 55 -6.65 -7.97 -0.09
N ARG A 56 -6.70 -8.97 0.80
CA ARG A 56 -5.92 -10.20 0.64
C ARG A 56 -6.38 -11.03 -0.56
N ARG A 57 -7.67 -10.99 -0.92
CA ARG A 57 -8.18 -11.67 -2.12
C ARG A 57 -7.69 -10.96 -3.38
N ALA A 58 -7.81 -9.63 -3.43
CA ALA A 58 -7.32 -8.84 -4.57
C ALA A 58 -5.81 -9.01 -4.78
N ALA A 59 -5.01 -9.10 -3.70
CA ALA A 59 -3.57 -9.38 -3.80
C ALA A 59 -3.27 -10.79 -4.33
N ALA A 60 -4.02 -11.81 -3.88
CA ALA A 60 -3.86 -13.17 -4.36
C ALA A 60 -4.20 -13.31 -5.86
N GLU A 61 -5.24 -12.60 -6.32
CA GLU A 61 -5.65 -12.58 -7.72
C GLU A 61 -4.59 -11.89 -8.61
N ALA A 62 -3.98 -10.80 -8.13
CA ALA A 62 -2.90 -10.10 -8.86
C ALA A 62 -1.60 -10.90 -8.99
N MET A 63 -1.37 -11.93 -8.15
CA MET A 63 -0.17 -12.79 -8.20
C MET A 63 -0.35 -14.02 -9.12
N THR A 64 -1.59 -14.33 -9.52
CA THR A 64 -1.92 -15.50 -10.37
C THR A 64 -2.15 -15.12 -11.85
N ALA A 65 -2.25 -13.82 -12.17
CA ALA A 65 -2.52 -13.32 -13.51
C ALA A 65 -1.25 -13.13 -14.37
#